data_AF-A0A496S1S6-F1
#
_entry.id   AF-A0A496S1S6-F1
#
_cell.length_a   1.000
_cell.length_b   1.000
_cell.length_c   1.000
_cell.angle_alpha   90.00
_cell.angle_beta   90.00
_cell.angle_gamma   90.00
#
_symmetry.space_group_name_H-M   'P 1'
#
loop_
_entity.id
_entity.type
_entity.pdbx_description
1 polymer ?
#
loop_
_entity_poly.entity_id
_entity_poly.type
_entity_poly.pdbx_seq_one_letter_code
_entity_poly.pdbx_strand_id
1 'polypeptide(L)'
;MKKLLTVLALSAVASTALAYPSTYNGIADSGDELWTLTDSNDVMDDSGFTLTFDRGSFNSPDHTFGFYQYDLDNDVITGSLDIFRAGDSVGTTSNVVWDNPAQTAATRYGSIDTSLADMTFGFFFISDGDTYYSQEVLNGGTDYFGMYWETDPFVDANLYVIGNDDGNRHWNYDQMSVSANDVRPIDSITTQNVPEPLPLALMGAGLIGLRLSRKLL
;
A
#
# COMPACT_ATOMS: atom_id res chain seq x y z
N MET A 1 -14.77 1.32 56.00
CA MET A 1 -14.61 2.05 54.72
C MET A 1 -14.27 1.03 53.63
N LYS A 2 -15.26 0.65 52.81
CA LYS A 2 -15.06 -0.30 51.70
C LYS A 2 -14.57 0.49 50.48
N LYS A 3 -13.36 0.23 50.01
CA LYS A 3 -12.85 0.80 48.76
C LYS A 3 -13.43 -0.02 47.60
N LEU A 4 -14.24 0.64 46.78
CA LEU A 4 -14.78 0.13 45.53
C LEU A 4 -13.63 0.16 44.50
N LEU A 5 -13.27 -0.99 43.94
CA LEU A 5 -12.29 -1.08 42.86
C LEU A 5 -13.07 -1.09 41.54
N THR A 6 -13.09 0.06 40.87
CA THR A 6 -13.65 0.17 39.52
C THR A 6 -12.65 -0.45 38.55
N VAL A 7 -13.00 -1.59 37.96
CA VAL A 7 -12.25 -2.17 36.84
C VAL A 7 -12.76 -1.47 35.58
N LEU A 8 -11.93 -0.63 34.97
CA LEU A 8 -12.17 -0.14 33.61
C LEU A 8 -11.98 -1.32 32.66
N ALA A 9 -13.08 -1.76 32.04
CA ALA A 9 -13.01 -2.67 30.90
C ALA A 9 -12.52 -1.85 29.69
N LEU A 10 -11.26 -2.03 29.31
CA LEU A 10 -10.74 -1.54 28.05
C LEU A 10 -11.27 -2.48 26.95
N SER A 11 -12.37 -2.11 26.31
CA SER A 11 -12.83 -2.78 25.10
C SER A 11 -11.88 -2.39 23.96
N ALA A 12 -10.86 -3.20 23.72
CA ALA A 12 -10.15 -3.18 22.46
C ALA A 12 -11.15 -3.63 21.39
N VAL A 13 -11.64 -2.68 20.60
CA VAL A 13 -12.31 -3.02 19.35
C VAL A 13 -11.18 -3.49 18.46
N ALA A 14 -11.04 -4.80 18.30
CA ALA A 14 -10.21 -5.34 17.24
C ALA A 14 -10.91 -4.94 15.93
N SER A 15 -10.40 -3.92 15.26
CA SER A 15 -10.67 -3.71 13.85
C SER A 15 -10.29 -5.01 13.15
N THR A 16 -11.27 -5.68 12.57
CA THR A 16 -11.00 -6.84 11.70
C THR A 16 -10.28 -6.29 10.49
N ALA A 17 -8.97 -6.54 10.41
CA ALA A 17 -8.18 -6.22 9.24
C ALA A 17 -8.87 -6.76 7.98
N LEU A 18 -9.09 -5.87 7.01
CA LEU A 18 -9.75 -6.17 5.75
C LEU A 18 -8.78 -6.97 4.88
N ALA A 19 -8.76 -8.29 5.02
CA ALA A 19 -7.78 -9.08 4.29
C ALA A 19 -8.22 -9.31 2.84
N TYR A 20 -7.53 -8.62 1.91
CA TYR A 20 -7.21 -9.07 0.55
C TYR A 20 -6.73 -10.54 0.57
N PRO A 21 -6.82 -11.29 -0.54
CA PRO A 21 -6.31 -12.67 -0.53
C PRO A 21 -4.83 -12.64 -0.15
N SER A 22 -4.40 -13.46 0.82
CA SER A 22 -3.00 -13.48 1.27
C SER A 22 -2.00 -13.87 0.15
N THR A 23 -2.52 -14.31 -1.00
CA THR A 23 -1.76 -14.58 -2.21
C THR A 23 -2.58 -14.20 -3.45
N TYR A 24 -1.93 -13.60 -4.45
CA TYR A 24 -2.48 -13.35 -5.78
C TYR A 24 -1.56 -13.94 -6.83
N ASN A 25 -2.09 -14.75 -7.76
CA ASN A 25 -1.29 -15.49 -8.76
C ASN A 25 -0.12 -16.30 -8.16
N GLY A 26 -0.23 -16.75 -6.90
CA GLY A 26 0.82 -17.48 -6.20
C GLY A 26 1.88 -16.62 -5.53
N ILE A 27 1.82 -15.29 -5.69
CA ILE A 27 2.66 -14.30 -5.02
C ILE A 27 2.00 -13.93 -3.71
N ALA A 28 2.76 -13.88 -2.61
CA ALA A 28 2.24 -13.46 -1.32
C ALA A 28 1.96 -11.95 -1.29
N ASP A 29 1.00 -11.54 -0.47
CA ASP A 29 0.84 -10.13 -0.14
C ASP A 29 2.15 -9.61 0.50
N SER A 30 2.62 -8.47 0.00
CA SER A 30 3.87 -7.84 0.43
C SER A 30 3.71 -7.16 1.80
N GLY A 31 2.52 -6.62 2.09
CA GLY A 31 2.30 -5.74 3.23
C GLY A 31 2.97 -4.37 3.09
N ASP A 32 3.57 -4.07 1.94
CA ASP A 32 4.24 -2.81 1.65
C ASP A 32 3.24 -1.77 1.11
N GLU A 33 3.27 -0.55 1.66
CA GLU A 33 2.34 0.52 1.28
C GLU A 33 2.98 1.55 0.34
N LEU A 34 4.32 1.63 0.35
CA LEU A 34 5.12 2.63 -0.35
C LEU A 34 6.22 1.99 -1.21
N TRP A 35 6.46 2.62 -2.36
CA TRP A 35 7.23 2.08 -3.47
C TRP A 35 8.21 3.11 -4.02
N THR A 36 9.29 2.60 -4.63
CA THR A 36 10.28 3.38 -5.38
C THR A 36 10.62 2.63 -6.67
N LEU A 37 11.26 3.32 -7.61
CA LEU A 37 11.73 2.70 -8.86
C LEU A 37 12.93 1.77 -8.64
N THR A 38 13.10 0.77 -9.50
CA THR A 38 14.27 -0.12 -9.45
C THR A 38 15.46 0.40 -10.27
N ASP A 39 15.20 1.10 -11.37
CA ASP A 39 16.20 1.85 -12.14
C ASP A 39 16.42 3.28 -11.61
N SER A 40 16.61 3.42 -10.29
CA SER A 40 17.14 4.64 -9.69
C SER A 40 18.62 4.44 -9.37
N ASN A 41 19.38 3.98 -10.37
CA ASN A 41 20.84 3.96 -10.23
C ASN A 41 21.28 5.42 -9.98
N ASP A 42 22.20 5.71 -9.05
CA ASP A 42 22.52 7.10 -8.60
C ASP A 42 23.11 8.02 -9.70
N VAL A 43 23.03 7.62 -10.97
CA VAL A 43 23.19 8.50 -12.12
C VAL A 43 21.85 9.20 -12.32
N MET A 44 21.84 10.53 -12.38
CA MET A 44 20.61 11.25 -12.72
C MET A 44 20.23 11.01 -14.18
N ASP A 45 19.51 9.92 -14.44
CA ASP A 45 18.84 9.60 -15.68
C ASP A 45 17.32 9.50 -15.50
N ASP A 46 16.61 9.54 -16.62
CA ASP A 46 15.16 9.38 -16.64
C ASP A 46 14.82 7.93 -16.31
N SER A 47 13.84 7.75 -15.42
CA SER A 47 13.39 6.45 -14.95
C SER A 47 11.87 6.39 -15.02
N GLY A 48 11.27 5.22 -14.83
CA GLY A 48 9.81 5.14 -14.84
C GLY A 48 9.28 3.74 -14.68
N PHE A 49 7.96 3.63 -14.74
CA PHE A 49 7.30 2.34 -14.80
C PHE A 49 6.15 2.33 -15.79
N THR A 50 5.87 1.13 -16.28
CA THR A 50 4.70 0.85 -17.10
C THR A 50 3.65 0.19 -16.22
N LEU A 51 2.40 0.66 -16.29
CA LEU A 51 1.25 -0.02 -15.71
C LEU A 51 0.29 -0.54 -16.77
N THR A 52 -0.33 -1.68 -16.49
CA THR A 52 -1.44 -2.21 -17.27
C THR A 52 -2.67 -2.38 -16.40
N PHE A 53 -3.82 -1.90 -16.89
CA PHE A 53 -5.11 -2.16 -16.25
C PHE A 53 -5.58 -3.57 -16.60
N ASP A 54 -5.41 -4.52 -15.69
CA ASP A 54 -5.60 -5.95 -15.99
C ASP A 54 -7.03 -6.43 -15.71
N ARG A 55 -7.68 -5.86 -14.69
CA ARG A 55 -9.04 -6.27 -14.31
C ARG A 55 -9.73 -5.19 -13.51
N GLY A 56 -11.01 -4.99 -13.76
CA GLY A 56 -11.87 -4.11 -12.99
C GLY A 56 -12.91 -3.44 -13.86
N SER A 57 -13.75 -2.62 -13.25
CA SER A 57 -14.63 -1.73 -13.98
C SER A 57 -14.67 -0.38 -13.30
N PHE A 58 -14.38 0.67 -14.06
CA PHE A 58 -14.80 2.02 -13.69
C PHE A 58 -16.30 2.13 -13.89
N ASN A 59 -17.08 1.87 -12.84
CA ASN A 59 -18.54 1.88 -12.91
C ASN A 59 -19.13 3.28 -12.63
N SER A 60 -18.35 4.21 -12.06
CA SER A 60 -18.70 5.61 -11.87
C SER A 60 -17.76 6.56 -12.65
N PRO A 61 -18.27 7.68 -13.19
CA PRO A 61 -17.51 8.64 -13.99
C PRO A 61 -16.35 9.35 -13.26
N ASP A 62 -16.31 9.31 -11.95
CA ASP A 62 -15.26 9.89 -11.12
C ASP A 62 -14.13 8.90 -10.79
N HIS A 63 -14.26 7.63 -11.20
CA HIS A 63 -13.23 6.67 -10.86
C HIS A 63 -11.90 7.04 -11.51
N THR A 64 -10.88 7.02 -10.66
CA THR A 64 -9.51 7.38 -11.03
C THR A 64 -8.58 6.46 -10.27
N PHE A 65 -7.50 6.03 -10.91
CA PHE A 65 -6.39 5.37 -10.23
C PHE A 65 -5.11 6.08 -10.58
N GLY A 66 -4.28 6.31 -9.58
CA GLY A 66 -3.06 7.07 -9.74
C GLY A 66 -2.04 6.74 -8.68
N PHE A 67 -0.99 7.54 -8.67
CA PHE A 67 0.02 7.50 -7.63
C PHE A 67 0.14 8.87 -6.95
N TYR A 68 0.56 8.85 -5.71
CA TYR A 68 0.89 10.05 -4.95
C TYR A 68 2.35 9.99 -4.52
N GLN A 69 3.02 11.14 -4.56
CA GLN A 69 4.34 11.30 -3.97
C GLN A 69 4.20 11.48 -2.47
N TYR A 70 5.06 10.81 -1.71
CA TYR A 70 5.03 10.85 -0.26
C TYR A 70 6.37 11.31 0.29
N ASP A 71 6.34 12.41 1.03
CA ASP A 71 7.50 12.93 1.74
C ASP A 71 7.62 12.21 3.09
N LEU A 72 8.59 11.30 3.17
CA LEU A 72 8.85 10.48 4.36
C LEU A 72 9.32 11.30 5.56
N ASP A 73 9.97 12.46 5.33
CA ASP A 73 10.49 13.30 6.41
C ASP A 73 9.38 14.12 7.08
N ASN A 74 8.40 14.57 6.28
CA ASN A 74 7.31 15.42 6.74
C ASN A 74 5.98 14.68 6.90
N ASP A 75 5.89 13.41 6.50
CA ASP A 75 4.70 12.55 6.61
C ASP A 75 3.49 13.13 5.86
N VAL A 76 3.72 13.60 4.62
CA VAL A 76 2.71 14.29 3.82
C VAL A 76 2.73 13.87 2.35
N ILE A 77 1.54 13.90 1.73
CA ILE A 77 1.41 13.85 0.27
C ILE A 77 1.84 15.20 -0.31
N THR A 78 2.82 15.20 -1.20
CA THR A 78 3.34 16.41 -1.86
C THR A 78 2.79 16.62 -3.27
N GLY A 79 2.30 15.54 -3.90
CA GLY A 79 1.67 15.60 -5.21
C GLY A 79 0.94 14.30 -5.53
N SER A 80 -0.02 14.36 -6.46
CA SER A 80 -0.77 13.20 -6.93
C SER A 80 -1.02 13.31 -8.43
N LEU A 81 -0.93 12.17 -9.12
CA LEU A 81 -1.11 12.13 -10.56
C LEU A 81 -1.88 10.88 -10.99
N ASP A 82 -2.90 11.13 -11.81
CA ASP A 82 -3.75 10.08 -12.36
C ASP A 82 -2.96 9.25 -13.38
N ILE A 83 -3.18 7.94 -13.36
CA ILE A 83 -2.62 6.97 -14.31
C ILE A 83 -3.73 6.41 -15.20
N PHE A 84 -4.89 6.14 -14.61
CA PHE A 84 -6.11 5.67 -15.26
C PHE A 84 -7.33 6.48 -14.79
N ARG A 85 -8.33 6.66 -15.66
CA ARG A 85 -9.58 7.36 -15.38
C ARG A 85 -10.77 6.55 -15.92
N ALA A 86 -12.00 6.94 -15.55
CA ALA A 86 -13.25 6.26 -15.92
C ALA A 86 -13.50 5.97 -17.41
N GLY A 87 -12.72 6.56 -18.33
CA GLY A 87 -12.76 6.26 -19.77
C GLY A 87 -11.83 5.12 -20.22
N ASP A 88 -10.95 4.63 -19.34
CA ASP A 88 -10.01 3.58 -19.66
C ASP A 88 -10.61 2.18 -19.52
N SER A 89 -10.13 1.26 -20.35
CA SER A 89 -10.60 -0.13 -20.36
C SER A 89 -9.50 -1.09 -19.93
N VAL A 90 -9.90 -2.30 -19.52
CA VAL A 90 -8.97 -3.42 -19.35
C VAL A 90 -8.09 -3.58 -20.61
N GLY A 91 -6.79 -3.80 -20.39
CA GLY A 91 -5.74 -3.83 -21.41
C GLY A 91 -5.15 -2.45 -21.75
N THR A 92 -5.64 -1.37 -21.14
CA THR A 92 -5.01 -0.04 -21.28
C THR A 92 -3.68 -0.03 -20.55
N THR A 93 -2.64 0.41 -21.25
CA THR A 93 -1.31 0.60 -20.69
C THR A 93 -1.02 2.10 -20.54
N SER A 94 -0.37 2.47 -19.44
CA SER A 94 0.05 3.84 -19.15
C SER A 94 1.49 3.83 -18.64
N ASN A 95 2.28 4.81 -19.06
CA ASN A 95 3.65 4.98 -18.59
C ASN A 95 3.68 6.15 -17.62
N VAL A 96 4.42 5.97 -16.53
CA VAL A 96 4.81 7.05 -15.64
C VAL A 96 6.30 7.28 -15.81
N VAL A 97 6.66 8.51 -16.17
CA VAL A 97 8.04 8.91 -16.49
C VAL A 97 8.52 9.88 -15.42
N TRP A 98 9.59 9.52 -14.72
CA TRP A 98 10.34 10.38 -13.82
C TRP A 98 11.52 11.00 -14.56
N ASP A 99 11.50 12.33 -14.65
CA ASP A 99 12.65 13.14 -15.05
C ASP A 99 13.34 13.62 -13.77
N ASN A 100 14.36 12.89 -13.35
CA ASN A 100 15.12 13.16 -12.13
C ASN A 100 15.85 14.52 -12.20
N PRO A 101 16.54 14.89 -13.31
CA PRO A 101 17.13 16.21 -13.45
C PRO A 101 16.13 17.38 -13.34
N ALA A 102 14.93 17.22 -13.90
CA ALA A 102 13.88 18.25 -13.83
C ALA A 102 13.03 18.16 -12.56
N GLN A 103 13.19 17.09 -11.77
CA GLN A 103 12.39 16.79 -10.58
C GLN A 103 10.90 16.75 -10.89
N THR A 104 10.52 16.01 -11.93
CA THR A 104 9.11 15.84 -12.29
C THR A 104 8.75 14.40 -12.55
N ALA A 105 7.49 14.04 -12.28
CA ALA A 105 6.88 12.82 -12.77
C ALA A 105 5.71 13.16 -13.68
N ALA A 106 5.55 12.43 -14.78
CA ALA A 106 4.54 12.69 -15.80
C ALA A 106 3.80 11.42 -16.22
N THR A 107 2.51 11.59 -16.48
CA THR A 107 1.64 10.61 -17.16
C THR A 107 0.98 11.29 -18.36
N ARG A 108 0.18 10.54 -19.11
CA ARG A 108 -0.66 11.13 -20.16
C ARG A 108 -1.69 12.15 -19.66
N TYR A 109 -1.92 12.25 -18.35
CA TYR A 109 -2.91 13.13 -17.74
C TYR A 109 -2.31 14.40 -17.11
N GLY A 110 -0.99 14.51 -17.03
CA GLY A 110 -0.32 15.69 -16.48
C GLY A 110 1.06 15.39 -15.94
N SER A 111 1.58 16.31 -15.13
CA SER A 111 2.85 16.17 -14.44
C SER A 111 2.80 16.80 -13.05
N ILE A 112 3.63 16.29 -12.14
CA ILE A 112 3.81 16.79 -10.78
C ILE A 112 5.28 17.04 -10.49
N ASP A 113 5.55 17.90 -9.49
CA ASP A 113 6.87 18.13 -8.92
C ASP A 113 7.21 16.99 -7.95
N THR A 114 8.43 16.44 -8.07
CA THR A 114 8.94 15.35 -7.24
C THR A 114 10.11 15.76 -6.34
N SER A 115 10.45 17.05 -6.30
CA SER A 115 11.62 17.59 -5.59
C SER A 115 11.63 17.37 -4.07
N LEU A 116 10.50 16.98 -3.49
CA LEU A 116 10.30 16.82 -2.04
C LEU A 116 10.16 15.36 -1.57
N ALA A 117 10.17 14.38 -2.47
CA ALA A 117 9.75 13.02 -2.12
C ALA A 117 10.69 11.92 -2.63
N ASP A 118 11.90 12.23 -3.10
CA ASP A 118 12.95 11.24 -3.46
C ASP A 118 12.42 9.98 -4.19
N MET A 119 11.53 10.18 -5.17
CA MET A 119 10.91 9.12 -5.97
C MET A 119 10.05 8.12 -5.18
N THR A 120 9.73 8.43 -3.92
CA THR A 120 8.82 7.68 -3.07
C THR A 120 7.38 7.94 -3.45
N PHE A 121 6.62 6.89 -3.70
CA PHE A 121 5.21 6.99 -4.00
C PHE A 121 4.39 5.87 -3.40
N GLY A 122 3.09 6.14 -3.21
CA GLY A 122 2.07 5.12 -3.04
C GLY A 122 1.01 5.24 -4.13
N PHE A 123 0.07 4.31 -4.14
CA PHE A 123 -1.08 4.31 -5.04
C PHE A 123 -2.34 4.86 -4.38
N PHE A 124 -3.16 5.56 -5.16
CA PHE A 124 -4.49 5.95 -4.74
C PHE A 124 -5.53 5.51 -5.77
N PHE A 125 -6.77 5.36 -5.34
CA PHE A 125 -7.91 5.38 -6.23
C PHE A 125 -9.02 6.27 -5.68
N ILE A 126 -9.81 6.82 -6.60
CA ILE A 126 -11.01 7.59 -6.30
C ILE A 126 -12.18 6.72 -6.74
N SER A 127 -13.17 6.61 -5.87
CA SER A 127 -14.44 5.95 -6.15
C SER A 127 -15.55 6.63 -5.37
N ASP A 128 -16.70 6.83 -6.02
CA ASP A 128 -17.90 7.41 -5.40
C ASP A 128 -17.67 8.71 -4.60
N GLY A 129 -16.75 9.56 -5.06
CA GLY A 129 -16.38 10.83 -4.45
C GLY A 129 -15.37 10.75 -3.31
N ASP A 130 -14.96 9.55 -2.90
CA ASP A 130 -13.97 9.32 -1.85
C ASP A 130 -12.60 8.94 -2.46
N THR A 131 -11.53 9.25 -1.74
CA THR A 131 -10.15 8.89 -2.12
C THR A 131 -9.58 7.90 -1.12
N TYR A 132 -9.02 6.82 -1.65
CA TYR A 132 -8.44 5.74 -0.88
C TYR A 132 -6.96 5.62 -1.23
N TYR A 133 -6.13 5.51 -0.19
CA TYR A 133 -4.67 5.46 -0.32
C TYR A 133 -4.15 4.07 0.03
N SER A 134 -3.02 3.71 -0.56
CA SER A 134 -2.27 2.49 -0.22
C SER A 134 -1.75 2.47 1.22
N GLN A 135 -1.55 3.63 1.85
CA GLN A 135 -1.17 3.73 3.25
C GLN A 135 -2.42 3.69 4.15
N GLU A 136 -2.52 2.69 5.02
CA GLU A 136 -3.63 2.48 5.95
C GLU A 136 -3.88 3.71 6.83
N VAL A 137 -2.79 4.37 7.25
CA VAL A 137 -2.84 5.55 8.14
C VAL A 137 -3.58 6.73 7.51
N LEU A 138 -3.47 6.89 6.18
CA LEU A 138 -4.15 7.94 5.43
C LEU A 138 -5.64 7.68 5.27
N ASN A 139 -6.08 6.43 5.50
CA ASN A 139 -7.49 6.02 5.45
C ASN A 139 -8.10 5.83 6.84
N GLY A 140 -7.48 6.38 7.89
CA GLY A 140 -7.99 6.25 9.26
C GLY A 140 -7.89 4.83 9.83
N GLY A 141 -6.90 4.03 9.40
CA GLY A 141 -6.66 2.68 9.91
C GLY A 141 -7.42 1.58 9.16
N THR A 142 -7.73 1.82 7.89
CA THR A 142 -8.39 0.83 7.02
C THR A 142 -7.57 0.62 5.76
N ASP A 143 -7.24 -0.65 5.48
CA ASP A 143 -6.50 -1.02 4.29
C ASP A 143 -7.47 -1.25 3.12
N TYR A 144 -7.19 -0.55 2.01
CA TYR A 144 -7.95 -0.59 0.76
C TYR A 144 -7.13 -1.14 -0.41
N PHE A 145 -5.92 -1.66 -0.16
CA PHE A 145 -5.01 -2.17 -1.18
C PHE A 145 -4.41 -3.53 -0.83
N GLY A 146 -4.48 -4.48 -1.75
CA GLY A 146 -3.62 -5.66 -1.74
C GLY A 146 -2.43 -5.46 -2.67
N MET A 147 -1.21 -5.60 -2.16
CA MET A 147 0.02 -5.36 -2.92
C MET A 147 0.84 -6.63 -3.04
N TYR A 148 1.08 -7.12 -4.25
CA TYR A 148 1.77 -8.39 -4.47
C TYR A 148 3.00 -8.16 -5.32
N TRP A 149 4.17 -8.22 -4.68
CA TRP A 149 5.44 -7.91 -5.32
C TRP A 149 6.28 -9.17 -5.54
N GLU A 150 6.89 -9.27 -6.71
CA GLU A 150 7.77 -10.36 -7.11
C GLU A 150 9.08 -9.80 -7.69
N THR A 151 10.19 -10.41 -7.29
CA THR A 151 11.56 -10.03 -7.69
C THR A 151 12.02 -10.72 -8.97
N ASP A 152 11.29 -11.73 -9.44
CA ASP A 152 11.63 -12.52 -10.61
C ASP A 152 11.60 -11.65 -11.90
N PRO A 153 12.70 -11.53 -12.66
CA PRO A 153 12.73 -10.76 -13.90
C PRO A 153 11.95 -11.43 -15.06
N PHE A 154 11.40 -12.64 -14.87
CA PHE A 154 10.66 -13.38 -15.89
C PHE A 154 9.13 -13.32 -15.73
N VAL A 155 8.61 -12.56 -14.77
CA VAL A 155 7.16 -12.31 -14.65
C VAL A 155 6.72 -11.12 -15.50
N ASP A 156 5.46 -11.13 -15.93
CA ASP A 156 4.87 -10.07 -16.77
C ASP A 156 4.85 -8.70 -16.07
N ALA A 157 4.87 -8.71 -14.73
CA ALA A 157 4.86 -7.54 -13.85
C ALA A 157 5.57 -7.84 -12.54
N ASN A 158 6.31 -6.86 -12.00
CA ASN A 158 6.98 -7.03 -10.71
C ASN A 158 6.11 -6.61 -9.51
N LEU A 159 5.07 -5.79 -9.73
CA LEU A 159 4.07 -5.46 -8.72
C LEU A 159 2.66 -5.62 -9.27
N TYR A 160 1.78 -6.29 -8.53
CA TYR A 160 0.35 -6.27 -8.74
C TYR A 160 -0.30 -5.46 -7.61
N VAL A 161 -1.11 -4.47 -7.98
CA VAL A 161 -1.84 -3.60 -7.06
C VAL A 161 -3.32 -3.86 -7.22
N ILE A 162 -4.00 -4.20 -6.13
CA ILE A 162 -5.45 -4.44 -6.11
C ILE A 162 -6.12 -3.45 -5.18
N GLY A 163 -6.87 -2.49 -5.73
CA GLY A 163 -7.74 -1.59 -4.97
C GLY A 163 -9.16 -2.14 -4.87
N ASN A 164 -9.82 -1.90 -3.74
CA ASN A 164 -11.25 -2.19 -3.55
C ASN A 164 -11.86 -1.09 -2.67
N ASP A 165 -12.99 -0.51 -3.05
CA ASP A 165 -13.59 0.67 -2.39
C ASP A 165 -14.66 0.32 -1.33
N ASP A 166 -15.30 -0.84 -1.44
CA ASP A 166 -16.45 -1.21 -0.61
C ASP A 166 -16.05 -1.83 0.74
N GLY A 167 -14.74 -2.01 0.96
CA GLY A 167 -14.14 -2.67 2.12
C GLY A 167 -14.67 -4.10 2.36
N ASN A 168 -15.47 -4.64 1.43
CA ASN A 168 -16.13 -5.92 1.54
C ASN A 168 -15.61 -6.83 0.43
N ARG A 169 -15.57 -8.14 0.67
CA ARG A 169 -14.96 -9.10 -0.26
C ARG A 169 -15.79 -9.34 -1.53
N HIS A 170 -16.64 -8.39 -1.95
CA HIS A 170 -17.50 -8.53 -3.09
C HIS A 170 -16.70 -8.24 -4.37
N TRP A 171 -16.25 -9.31 -5.04
CA TRP A 171 -15.60 -9.26 -6.36
C TRP A 171 -16.46 -8.66 -7.48
N ASN A 172 -17.64 -8.15 -7.16
CA ASN A 172 -18.66 -7.92 -8.16
C ASN A 172 -18.78 -6.45 -8.55
N TYR A 173 -18.38 -5.48 -7.74
CA TYR A 173 -18.32 -4.09 -8.17
C TYR A 173 -17.17 -3.40 -7.43
N ASP A 174 -16.34 -2.68 -8.19
CA ASP A 174 -15.33 -1.69 -7.73
C ASP A 174 -13.97 -2.16 -7.26
N GLN A 175 -13.55 -3.30 -7.82
CA GLN A 175 -12.17 -3.73 -7.75
C GLN A 175 -11.38 -3.25 -8.96
N MET A 176 -10.17 -2.78 -8.71
CA MET A 176 -9.18 -2.55 -9.76
C MET A 176 -7.93 -3.36 -9.47
N SER A 177 -7.46 -4.09 -10.47
CA SER A 177 -6.14 -4.69 -10.49
C SER A 177 -5.32 -4.00 -11.57
N VAL A 178 -4.17 -3.49 -11.18
CA VAL A 178 -3.14 -3.03 -12.11
C VAL A 178 -1.87 -3.81 -11.86
N SER A 179 -1.13 -4.06 -12.92
CA SER A 179 0.26 -4.49 -12.83
C SER A 179 1.18 -3.29 -13.05
N ALA A 180 2.35 -3.29 -12.41
CA ALA A 180 3.44 -2.36 -12.63
C ALA A 180 4.76 -3.13 -12.82
N ASN A 181 5.67 -2.54 -13.58
CA ASN A 181 7.02 -3.03 -13.84
C ASN A 181 8.04 -2.02 -13.30
N ASP A 182 9.25 -2.43 -12.92
CA ASP A 182 10.32 -1.51 -12.47
C ASP A 182 10.02 -0.76 -11.15
N VAL A 183 9.26 -1.39 -10.25
CA VAL A 183 9.02 -0.87 -8.89
C VAL A 183 9.48 -1.84 -7.79
N ARG A 184 9.85 -1.32 -6.63
CA ARG A 184 10.19 -2.11 -5.44
C ARG A 184 9.69 -1.45 -4.16
N PRO A 185 9.48 -2.21 -3.07
CA PRO A 185 9.15 -1.63 -1.77
C PRO A 185 10.25 -0.72 -1.23
N ILE A 186 9.84 0.35 -0.54
CA ILE A 186 10.77 1.26 0.14
C ILE A 186 11.39 0.63 1.38
N ASP A 187 10.71 -0.30 2.05
CA ASP A 187 11.24 -0.98 3.23
C ASP A 187 12.41 -1.92 2.94
N SER A 188 12.74 -2.13 1.65
CA SER A 188 14.03 -2.70 1.22
C SER A 188 15.24 -1.78 1.50
N ILE A 189 15.00 -0.53 1.92
CA ILE A 189 16.04 0.47 2.22
C ILE A 189 16.13 0.78 3.73
N THR A 190 15.12 0.52 4.58
CA THR A 190 15.17 0.96 6.00
C THR A 190 14.69 0.00 7.11
N THR A 191 14.20 -1.22 6.85
CA THR A 191 13.79 -2.09 7.96
C THR A 191 14.96 -2.85 8.59
N GLN A 192 15.67 -2.16 9.48
CA GLN A 192 16.26 -2.81 10.62
C GLN A 192 15.12 -3.49 11.39
N ASN A 193 14.97 -4.81 11.23
CA ASN A 193 14.11 -5.71 12.01
C ASN A 193 13.49 -5.07 13.27
N VAL A 194 12.32 -4.46 13.16
CA VAL A 194 11.48 -4.19 14.33
C VAL A 194 10.51 -5.36 14.40
N PRO A 195 10.68 -6.30 15.34
CA PRO A 195 9.76 -7.41 15.48
C PRO A 195 8.36 -6.86 15.75
N GLU A 196 7.38 -7.37 15.01
CA GLU A 196 5.98 -7.08 15.26
C GLU A 196 5.62 -7.30 16.75
N PRO A 197 4.63 -6.58 17.29
CA PRO A 197 4.23 -6.71 18.70
C PRO A 197 3.79 -8.12 19.12
N LEU A 198 3.38 -8.97 18.17
CA LEU A 198 2.85 -10.31 18.46
C LEU A 198 3.88 -11.27 19.08
N PRO A 199 5.10 -11.44 18.51
CA PRO A 199 6.16 -12.25 19.13
C PRO A 199 6.49 -11.85 20.57
N LEU A 200 6.55 -10.55 20.86
CA LEU A 200 6.86 -10.03 22.20
C LEU A 200 5.72 -10.28 23.20
N ALA A 201 4.47 -10.11 22.75
CA ALA A 201 3.29 -10.43 23.55
C ALA A 201 3.20 -11.93 23.87
N LEU A 202 3.50 -12.81 22.90
CA LEU A 202 3.53 -14.27 23.10
C LEU A 202 4.64 -14.69 24.08
N MET A 203 5.83 -14.08 23.97
CA MET A 203 6.94 -14.35 24.89
C MET A 203 6.61 -13.87 26.32
N GLY A 204 5.94 -12.73 26.46
CA GLY A 204 5.42 -12.22 27.73
C GLY A 204 4.40 -13.17 28.37
N ALA A 205 3.45 -13.70 27.58
CA ALA A 205 2.47 -14.67 28.06
C ALA A 205 3.12 -16.01 28.47
N GLY A 206 4.12 -16.48 27.70
CA GLY A 206 4.86 -17.70 28.02
C GLY A 206 5.62 -17.63 29.34
N LEU A 207 6.25 -16.49 29.65
CA LEU A 207 6.98 -16.28 30.92
C LEU A 207 6.04 -16.21 32.13
N ILE A 208 4.84 -15.63 31.99
CA ILE A 208 3.83 -15.62 33.04
C ILE A 208 3.29 -17.03 33.30
N GLY A 209 3.07 -17.82 32.24
CA GLY A 209 2.68 -19.23 32.34
C GLY A 209 3.68 -20.08 33.12
N LEU A 210 4.99 -19.90 32.87
CA LEU A 210 6.06 -20.61 33.58
C LEU A 210 6.19 -20.21 35.07
N ARG A 211 5.81 -18.98 35.42
CA ARG A 211 5.85 -18.51 36.81
C ARG A 211 4.66 -19.05 37.63
N LEU A 212 3.52 -19.31 36.98
CA LEU A 212 2.33 -19.87 37.61
C LEU A 212 2.40 -21.40 37.76
N SER A 213 3.02 -22.11 36.82
CA SER A 213 3.23 -23.57 36.92
C SER A 213 4.19 -23.96 38.04
N ARG A 214 5.10 -23.06 38.45
CA ARG A 214 6.01 -23.26 39.60
C ARG A 214 5.34 -23.16 40.98
N LYS A 215 4.08 -22.71 41.07
CA LYS A 215 3.31 -22.66 42.33
C LYS A 215 2.38 -23.87 42.53
N LEU A 216 2.33 -24.79 41.57
CA LEU A 216 1.47 -25.98 41.58
C LEU A 216 2.26 -27.30 41.69
N LEU A 217 3.58 -27.22 41.94
CA LEU A 217 4.46 -28.34 42.28
C LEU A 217 4.97 -28.19 43.72
#